data_AF-A0A9P6NQ22-F1
#
_entry.id   AF-A0A9P6NQ22-F1
#
_cell.length_a   1.000
_cell.length_b   1.000
_cell.length_c   1.000
_cell.angle_alpha   90.00
_cell.angle_beta   90.00
_cell.angle_gamma   90.00
#
_symmetry.space_group_name_H-M   'P 1'
#
loop_
_entity.id
_entity.type
_entity.pdbx_description
1 polymer ?
#
loop_
_entity_poly.entity_id
_entity_poly.type
_entity_poly.pdbx_seq_one_letter_code
_entity_poly.pdbx_strand_id
1 'polypeptide(L)' 'GVWLLYLPAYCPELNPIKMCFSVTKAGFKRTQILENSGPDADWAICQTAFECITPDLVVKLYHACGYSLP' A
#
# COMPACT_ATOMS: atom_id res chain seq x y z
N GLY A 1 17.64 -17.29 -6.97
CA GLY A 1 17.10 -17.65 -5.65
C GLY A 1 16.41 -16.43 -5.04
N VAL A 2 15.57 -16.61 -4.03
CA VAL A 2 14.91 -15.50 -3.30
C VAL A 2 15.37 -15.51 -1.85
N TRP A 3 15.54 -14.32 -1.25
CA TRP A 3 15.87 -14.20 0.17
C TRP A 3 14.56 -14.02 0.96
N LEU A 4 14.29 -14.96 1.86
CA LEU A 4 13.24 -14.82 2.86
C LEU A 4 13.76 -14.06 4.09
N LEU A 5 13.15 -12.91 4.37
CA LEU A 5 13.42 -12.10 5.55
C LEU A 5 12.37 -12.40 6.61
N TYR A 6 12.82 -12.60 7.86
CA TYR A 6 11.93 -12.82 8.98
C TYR A 6 11.13 -11.54 9.30
N LEU A 7 9.83 -11.70 9.50
CA LEU A 7 8.92 -10.65 9.97
C LEU A 7 8.31 -11.12 11.29
N PRO A 8 8.50 -10.39 12.41
CA PRO A 8 7.86 -10.72 13.68
C PRO A 8 6.34 -10.72 13.57
N ALA A 9 5.69 -11.60 14.35
CA ALA A 9 4.23 -11.63 14.43
C ALA A 9 3.71 -10.30 15.02
N TYR A 10 2.55 -9.85 14.53
CA TYR A 10 1.87 -8.63 14.99
C TYR A 10 2.67 -7.33 14.80
N CYS A 11 3.67 -7.31 13.91
CA CYS A 11 4.44 -6.12 13.54
C CYS A 11 4.10 -5.63 12.11
N PRO A 12 2.88 -5.16 11.82
CA PRO A 12 2.52 -4.66 10.49
C PRO A 12 3.31 -3.42 10.06
N GLU A 13 3.83 -2.64 11.02
CA GLU A 13 4.70 -1.48 10.80
C GLU A 13 6.05 -1.84 10.18
N LEU A 14 6.47 -3.10 10.31
CA LEU A 14 7.68 -3.63 9.65
C LEU A 14 7.37 -4.23 8.28
N ASN A 15 6.11 -4.18 7.81
CA ASN A 15 5.69 -4.78 6.55
C ASN A 15 5.25 -3.69 5.53
N PRO A 16 6.06 -3.36 4.52
CA PRO A 16 5.80 -2.24 3.61
C PRO A 16 4.46 -2.36 2.87
N ILE A 17 4.02 -3.58 2.54
CA ILE A 17 2.74 -3.77 1.86
C ILE A 17 1.54 -3.36 2.73
N LYS A 18 1.65 -3.52 4.05
CA LYS A 18 0.61 -3.07 4.98
C LYS A 18 0.52 -1.55 5.03
N MET A 19 1.67 -0.87 4.92
CA MET A 19 1.72 0.58 4.83
C MET A 19 1.11 1.08 3.51
N CYS A 20 1.43 0.45 2.37
CA CYS A 20 0.79 0.74 1.09
C CYS A 20 -0.74 0.61 1.17
N PHE A 21 -1.25 -0.50 1.75
CA PHE A 21 -2.70 -0.67 1.95
C PHE A 21 -3.33 0.43 2.81
N SER A 22 -2.61 0.94 3.81
CA SER A 22 -3.10 2.07 4.62
C SER A 22 -3.29 3.33 3.77
N VAL A 23 -2.32 3.66 2.92
CA VAL A 23 -2.40 4.80 2.00
C VAL A 23 -3.54 4.62 1.01
N THR A 24 -3.65 3.45 0.38
CA THR A 24 -4.74 3.15 -0.57
C THR A 24 -6.12 3.27 0.10
N LYS A 25 -6.29 2.77 1.32
CA LYS A 25 -7.54 2.91 2.09
C LYS A 25 -7.86 4.37 2.42
N ALA A 26 -6.85 5.19 2.73
CA ALA A 26 -7.03 6.61 2.90
C ALA A 26 -7.48 7.28 1.59
N GLY A 27 -6.94 6.85 0.45
CA GLY A 27 -7.39 7.22 -0.89
C GLY A 27 -8.87 6.92 -1.10
N PHE A 28 -9.30 5.68 -0.85
CA PHE A 28 -10.71 5.27 -0.96
C PHE A 28 -11.65 6.13 -0.11
N LYS A 29 -11.24 6.43 1.13
CA LYS A 29 -12.02 7.30 2.03
C LYS A 29 -12.10 8.73 1.50
N ARG A 30 -11.03 9.25 0.93
CA ARG A 30 -11.00 10.61 0.38
C ARG A 30 -11.88 10.74 -0.86
N THR A 31 -11.88 9.73 -1.72
CA THR A 31 -12.63 9.73 -2.99
C THR A 31 -14.04 9.17 -2.85
N GLN A 32 -14.40 8.59 -1.70
CA GLN A 32 -15.68 7.93 -1.46
C GLN A 32 -15.99 6.85 -2.51
N ILE A 33 -14.94 6.22 -3.04
CA ILE A 33 -15.04 5.34 -4.22
C ILE A 33 -15.85 4.08 -3.92
N LEU A 34 -15.78 3.58 -2.69
CA LEU A 34 -16.53 2.40 -2.27
C LEU A 34 -18.05 2.65 -2.22
N GLU A 35 -18.47 3.91 -2.07
CA GLU A 35 -19.88 4.30 -2.04
C GLU A 35 -20.39 4.69 -3.42
N ASN A 36 -19.51 5.17 -4.31
CA ASN A 36 -19.90 5.82 -5.57
C ASN A 36 -19.60 5.00 -6.85
N SER A 37 -18.88 3.88 -6.80
CA SER A 37 -18.36 3.24 -8.03
C SER A 37 -19.33 2.30 -8.76
N GLY A 38 -20.48 1.96 -8.17
CA GLY A 38 -21.45 1.06 -8.82
C GLY A 38 -20.80 -0.25 -9.34
N PRO A 39 -21.15 -0.74 -10.54
CA PRO A 39 -20.62 -2.00 -11.09
C PRO A 39 -19.12 -1.97 -11.45
N ASP A 40 -18.49 -0.79 -11.54
CA ASP A 40 -17.08 -0.62 -11.94
C ASP A 40 -16.11 -0.47 -10.75
N ALA A 41 -16.54 -0.88 -9.55
CA ALA A 41 -15.76 -0.74 -8.32
C ALA A 41 -14.36 -1.33 -8.40
N ASP A 42 -14.16 -2.46 -9.09
CA ASP A 42 -12.85 -3.10 -9.21
C ASP A 42 -11.84 -2.24 -9.97
N TRP A 43 -12.25 -1.60 -11.06
CA TRP A 43 -11.39 -0.69 -11.82
C TRP A 43 -11.04 0.54 -10.98
N ALA A 44 -12.05 1.11 -10.31
CA ALA A 44 -11.91 2.29 -9.49
C ALA A 44 -10.96 2.06 -8.29
N ILE A 45 -11.06 0.89 -7.65
CA ILE A 45 -10.17 0.40 -6.60
C ILE A 45 -8.73 0.27 -7.11
N CYS A 46 -8.54 -0.39 -8.26
CA CYS A 46 -7.22 -0.54 -8.87
C CYS A 46 -6.60 0.82 -9.19
N GLN A 47 -7.37 1.70 -9.84
CA GLN A 47 -6.92 3.03 -10.25
C GLN A 47 -6.48 3.86 -9.04
N THR A 48 -7.27 3.89 -7.96
CA THR A 48 -6.89 4.62 -6.74
C THR A 48 -5.62 4.04 -6.12
N ALA A 49 -5.43 2.71 -6.14
CA ALA A 49 -4.20 2.10 -5.67
C ALA A 49 -2.98 2.54 -6.49
N PHE A 50 -3.09 2.58 -7.82
CA PHE A 50 -2.05 3.07 -8.72
C PHE A 50 -1.72 4.55 -8.51
N GLU A 51 -2.73 5.39 -8.28
CA GLU A 51 -2.53 6.82 -8.00
C GLU A 51 -1.89 7.08 -6.64
N CYS A 52 -2.21 6.26 -5.65
CA CYS A 52 -1.70 6.41 -4.29
C CYS A 52 -0.28 5.86 -4.11
N ILE A 53 0.07 4.76 -4.80
CA ILE A 53 1.32 4.03 -4.58
C ILE A 53 2.35 4.47 -5.64
N THR A 54 3.10 5.52 -5.32
CA THR A 54 4.18 6.02 -6.19
C THR A 54 5.53 5.37 -5.87
N PRO A 55 6.49 5.33 -6.82
CA PRO A 55 7.84 4.81 -6.57
C PRO A 55 8.52 5.49 -5.38
N ASP A 56 8.44 6.82 -5.28
CA ASP A 56 9.02 7.59 -4.18
C ASP A 56 8.39 7.24 -2.83
N LEU A 57 7.07 7.00 -2.79
CA LEU A 57 6.39 6.56 -1.59
C LEU A 57 6.88 5.17 -1.18
N VAL A 58 6.98 4.24 -2.13
CA VAL A 58 7.46 2.87 -1.86
C VAL A 58 8.85 2.90 -1.25
N VAL A 59 9.80 3.65 -1.83
CA VAL A 59 11.15 3.78 -1.26
C VAL A 59 11.11 4.30 0.18
N LYS A 60 10.34 5.37 0.44
CA LYS A 60 10.17 5.91 1.80
C LYS A 60 9.57 4.89 2.79
N LEU A 61 8.57 4.12 2.36
CA LEU A 61 7.92 3.11 3.20
C LEU A 61 8.86 1.96 3.51
N TYR A 62 9.64 1.49 2.54
CA TYR A 62 10.65 0.46 2.78
C TYR A 62 11.70 0.93 3.79
N HIS A 63 12.22 2.16 3.64
CA HIS A 63 13.14 2.73 4.63
C HIS A 63 12.49 2.89 6.01
N ALA A 64 11.24 3.32 6.09
CA ALA A 64 10.51 3.45 7.35
C ALA A 64 10.31 2.10 8.06
N CYS A 65 10.16 1.01 7.30
CA CYS A 65 10.11 -0.36 7.83
C CYS A 65 11.51 -0.94 8.16
N GLY A 66 12.60 -0.18 7.97
CA GLY A 66 13.97 -0.60 8.27
C GLY A 66 14.69 -1.34 7.14
N TYR A 67 14.09 -1.41 5.94
CA TYR A 67 14.76 -2.00 4.78
C TYR A 67 15.70 -0.99 4.12
N SER A 68 16.94 -1.41 3.87
CA SER A 68 17.89 -0.65 3.06
C SER A 68 17.76 -1.12 1.61
N LEU A 69 17.00 -0.37 0.80
CA LEU A 69 16.95 -0.57 -0.64
C LEU A 69 18.23 0.01 -1.28
N PRO A 70 18.80 -0.65 -2.30
CA PRO A 70 19.95 -0.14 -3.05
C PRO A 70 19.59 1.07 -3.92
#